data_AF-A0A1V5GWD2-F1
#
_entry.id   AF-A0A1V5GWD2-F1
#
_cell.length_a   1.000
_cell.length_b   1.000
_cell.length_c   1.000
_cell.angle_alpha   90.00
_cell.angle_beta   90.00
_cell.angle_gamma   90.00
#
_symmetry.space_group_name_H-M   'P 1'
#
loop_
_entity.id
_entity.type
_entity.pdbx_description
1 polymer ?
#
loop_
_entity_poly.entity_id
_entity_poly.type
_entity_poly.pdbx_seq_one_letter_code
_entity_poly.pdbx_strand_id
1 'polypeptide(L)'
;MVKECNRWGMPLLVMIYPRGKGINPYAPSTVGHCVRVAEELGADLIKTNYTGDPASFAKIVAACSVPVFIAGGEKAGDLETLIAIRDAVKAGGAGVCVGRNAFQRDNPRAFVEALCRVVHDEVDPEEALKGCR
;
A
#
# COMPACT_ATOMS: atom_id res chain seq x y z
N MET A 1 1.38 2.61 -22.56
CA MET A 1 1.95 1.64 -21.61
C MET A 1 1.14 0.34 -21.59
N VAL A 2 -0.14 0.36 -21.17
CA VAL A 2 -1.03 -0.82 -21.10
C VAL A 2 -0.98 -1.70 -22.36
N LYS A 3 -1.17 -1.11 -23.55
CA LYS A 3 -1.09 -1.85 -24.83
C LYS A 3 0.25 -2.57 -25.05
N GLU A 4 1.36 -1.95 -24.64
CA GLU A 4 2.69 -2.54 -24.78
C GLU A 4 2.88 -3.67 -23.76
N CYS A 5 2.55 -3.44 -22.49
CA CYS A 5 2.56 -4.47 -21.44
C CYS A 5 1.80 -5.73 -21.87
N ASN A 6 0.58 -5.56 -22.39
CA ASN A 6 -0.25 -6.67 -22.89
C ASN A 6 0.41 -7.38 -24.07
N ARG A 7 1.00 -6.64 -25.02
CA ARG A 7 1.70 -7.23 -26.18
C ARG A 7 2.88 -8.11 -25.75
N TRP A 8 3.57 -7.74 -24.67
CA TRP A 8 4.72 -8.46 -24.15
C TRP A 8 4.38 -9.46 -23.04
N GLY A 9 3.11 -9.58 -22.64
CA GLY A 9 2.70 -10.44 -21.51
C GLY A 9 3.29 -10.01 -20.16
N MET A 10 3.58 -8.71 -19.99
CA MET A 10 4.21 -8.16 -18.79
C MET A 10 3.16 -7.47 -17.90
N PRO A 11 3.03 -7.83 -16.60
CA PRO A 11 2.12 -7.14 -15.70
C PRO A 11 2.46 -5.66 -15.52
N LEU A 12 1.44 -4.82 -15.41
CA LEU A 12 1.54 -3.38 -15.19
C LEU A 12 1.08 -2.98 -13.79
N LEU A 13 2.02 -2.53 -12.97
CA LEU A 13 1.72 -1.81 -11.73
C LEU A 13 1.49 -0.32 -12.03
N VAL A 14 0.26 0.17 -11.83
CA VAL A 14 -0.05 1.59 -11.92
C VAL A 14 0.06 2.24 -10.54
N MET A 15 1.00 3.17 -10.39
CA MET A 15 1.12 4.01 -9.20
C MET A 15 0.29 5.28 -9.39
N ILE A 16 -0.79 5.42 -8.63
CA ILE A 16 -1.73 6.53 -8.77
C ILE A 16 -2.06 7.16 -7.41
N TYR A 17 -1.97 8.48 -7.35
CA TYR A 17 -2.16 9.25 -6.12
C TYR A 17 -3.00 10.49 -6.41
N PRO A 18 -3.98 10.83 -5.56
CA PRO A 18 -4.65 12.11 -5.68
C PRO A 18 -3.65 13.22 -5.38
N ARG A 19 -3.49 14.18 -6.31
CA ARG A 19 -2.60 15.33 -6.16
C ARG A 19 -3.23 16.56 -6.81
N GLY A 20 -2.95 17.74 -6.26
CA GLY A 20 -3.42 19.01 -6.79
C GLY A 20 -3.81 19.99 -5.69
N LYS A 21 -3.96 21.27 -6.05
CA LYS A 21 -4.39 22.32 -5.12
C LYS A 21 -5.80 22.00 -4.60
N GLY A 22 -5.95 21.94 -3.27
CA GLY A 22 -7.24 21.65 -2.62
C GLY A 22 -7.64 20.17 -2.60
N ILE A 23 -6.78 19.26 -3.08
CA ILE A 23 -7.04 17.82 -3.04
C ILE A 23 -6.44 17.22 -1.77
N ASN A 24 -7.26 16.55 -0.97
CA ASN A 24 -6.77 15.70 0.12
C ASN A 24 -6.30 14.36 -0.48
N PRO A 25 -5.01 14.00 -0.35
CA PRO A 25 -4.44 12.77 -0.92
C PRO A 25 -4.84 11.48 -0.18
N TYR A 26 -5.48 11.60 1.00
CA TYR A 26 -5.89 10.48 1.85
C TYR A 26 -7.41 10.35 1.96
N ALA A 27 -8.18 11.28 1.38
CA ALA A 27 -9.64 11.22 1.44
C ALA A 27 -10.17 9.98 0.70
N PRO A 28 -11.08 9.18 1.29
CA PRO A 28 -11.57 7.95 0.66
C PRO A 28 -12.15 8.16 -0.75
N SER A 29 -12.84 9.29 -0.98
CA SER A 29 -13.42 9.61 -2.28
C SER A 29 -12.35 9.86 -3.36
N THR A 30 -11.27 10.56 -3.02
CA THR A 30 -10.21 10.88 -3.98
C THR A 30 -9.33 9.67 -4.26
N VAL A 31 -8.96 8.92 -3.21
CA VAL A 31 -8.21 7.67 -3.33
C VAL A 31 -9.01 6.65 -4.14
N GLY A 32 -10.29 6.45 -3.80
CA GLY A 32 -11.17 5.53 -4.51
C GLY A 32 -11.33 5.88 -5.98
N HIS A 33 -11.50 7.17 -6.31
CA HIS A 33 -11.55 7.63 -7.69
C HIS A 33 -10.26 7.30 -8.46
N CYS A 34 -9.10 7.58 -7.86
CA CYS A 34 -7.80 7.24 -8.47
C CYS A 34 -7.63 5.73 -8.70
N VAL A 35 -7.96 4.90 -7.71
CA VAL A 35 -7.90 3.43 -7.86
C VAL A 35 -8.80 2.98 -9.01
N ARG A 36 -10.04 3.48 -9.07
CA ARG A 36 -10.97 3.11 -10.14
C ARG A 36 -10.45 3.52 -11.53
N VAL A 37 -9.90 4.73 -11.65
CA VAL A 37 -9.29 5.19 -12.90
C VAL A 37 -8.14 4.29 -13.33
N ALA A 38 -7.27 3.87 -12.40
CA ALA A 38 -6.17 2.96 -12.74
C ALA A 38 -6.66 1.59 -13.22
N GLU A 39 -7.67 1.01 -12.56
CA GLU A 39 -8.31 -0.23 -12.98
C GLU A 39 -8.90 -0.12 -14.40
N GLU A 40 -9.72 0.91 -14.65
CA GLU A 40 -10.37 1.10 -15.97
C GLU A 40 -9.38 1.39 -17.10
N LEU A 41 -8.20 1.95 -16.78
CA LEU A 41 -7.12 2.12 -17.74
C LEU A 41 -6.38 0.80 -18.06
N GLY A 42 -6.62 -0.27 -17.32
CA GLY A 42 -6.02 -1.59 -17.54
C GLY A 42 -4.78 -1.86 -16.69
N ALA A 43 -4.77 -1.41 -15.42
CA ALA A 43 -3.76 -1.81 -14.46
C ALA A 43 -3.95 -3.29 -14.07
N ASP A 44 -2.85 -4.05 -13.98
CA ASP A 44 -2.87 -5.41 -13.40
C ASP A 44 -2.70 -5.37 -11.89
N LEU A 45 -1.98 -4.35 -11.38
CA LEU A 45 -1.81 -4.06 -9.96
C LEU A 45 -1.88 -2.55 -9.76
N ILE A 46 -2.35 -2.10 -8.59
CA ILE A 46 -2.48 -0.68 -8.28
C ILE A 46 -1.71 -0.36 -7.01
N LYS A 47 -0.95 0.74 -7.02
CA LYS A 47 -0.34 1.32 -5.81
C LYS A 47 -0.94 2.69 -5.55
N THR A 48 -1.43 2.90 -4.33
CA THR A 48 -2.03 4.17 -3.91
C THR A 48 -1.74 4.52 -2.45
N ASN A 49 -2.37 5.57 -1.91
CA ASN A 49 -2.27 5.93 -0.50
C ASN A 49 -3.24 5.12 0.35
N TYR A 50 -2.83 4.77 1.58
CA TYR A 50 -3.77 4.31 2.60
C TYR A 50 -4.65 5.49 3.06
N THR A 51 -5.95 5.27 3.27
CA THR A 51 -6.87 6.32 3.72
C THR A 51 -6.71 6.69 5.20
N GLY A 52 -5.94 5.90 5.95
CA GLY A 52 -5.77 6.06 7.40
C GLY A 52 -6.83 5.37 8.24
N ASP A 53 -7.84 4.76 7.60
CA ASP A 53 -8.93 4.06 8.28
C ASP A 53 -9.26 2.75 7.52
N PRO A 54 -9.24 1.58 8.20
CA PRO A 54 -9.44 0.29 7.54
C PRO A 54 -10.81 0.17 6.90
N ALA A 55 -11.86 0.71 7.53
CA ALA A 55 -13.24 0.57 7.05
C ALA A 55 -13.46 1.31 5.73
N SER A 56 -12.90 2.51 5.59
CA SER A 56 -12.94 3.28 4.35
C SER A 56 -12.06 2.68 3.26
N PHE A 57 -10.88 2.15 3.61
CA PHE A 57 -10.00 1.49 2.65
C PHE A 57 -10.61 0.19 2.12
N ALA A 58 -11.27 -0.60 2.98
CA ALA A 58 -11.94 -1.84 2.59
C ALA A 58 -13.01 -1.62 1.52
N LYS A 59 -13.75 -0.51 1.57
CA LYS A 59 -14.72 -0.15 0.52
C LYS A 59 -14.07 0.09 -0.84
N ILE A 60 -12.88 0.70 -0.84
CA ILE A 60 -12.13 0.99 -2.07
C ILE A 60 -11.61 -0.33 -2.66
N VAL A 61 -11.00 -1.17 -1.83
CA VAL A 61 -10.46 -2.46 -2.28
C VAL A 61 -11.59 -3.37 -2.76
N ALA A 62 -12.71 -3.47 -2.04
CA ALA A 62 -13.85 -4.28 -2.45
C ALA A 62 -14.49 -3.84 -3.77
N ALA A 63 -14.31 -2.57 -4.17
CA ALA A 63 -14.79 -2.04 -5.43
C ALA A 63 -13.79 -2.20 -6.59
N CYS A 64 -12.60 -2.77 -6.33
CA CYS A 64 -11.52 -2.97 -7.30
C CYS A 64 -11.29 -4.48 -7.50
N SER A 65 -11.23 -4.92 -8.75
CA SER A 65 -11.03 -6.33 -9.11
C SER A 65 -9.56 -6.75 -9.14
N VAL A 66 -8.63 -5.78 -9.16
CA VAL A 66 -7.18 -6.02 -9.20
C VAL A 66 -6.50 -5.73 -7.86
N PRO A 67 -5.37 -6.39 -7.54
CA PRO A 67 -4.63 -6.18 -6.30
C PRO A 67 -4.25 -4.72 -6.03
N VAL A 68 -4.57 -4.22 -4.84
CA VAL A 68 -4.26 -2.85 -4.40
C VAL A 68 -3.21 -2.87 -3.29
N PHE A 69 -2.10 -2.17 -3.50
CA PHE A 69 -1.00 -1.99 -2.56
C PHE A 69 -1.00 -0.56 -2.01
N ILE A 70 -0.71 -0.42 -0.72
CA ILE A 70 -0.48 0.91 -0.14
C ILE A 70 0.97 1.35 -0.30
N ALA A 71 1.20 2.65 -0.46
CA ALA A 71 2.53 3.24 -0.36
C ALA A 71 2.98 3.33 1.10
N GLY A 72 4.28 3.14 1.35
CA GLY A 72 4.84 3.26 2.70
C GLY A 72 4.90 4.67 3.30
N GLY A 73 4.58 5.73 2.54
CA GLY A 73 4.57 7.11 3.04
C GLY A 73 5.94 7.71 3.38
N GLU A 74 5.92 8.82 4.13
CA GLU A 74 7.10 9.41 4.77
C GLU A 74 7.57 8.56 5.96
N LYS A 75 8.80 8.78 6.43
CA LYS A 75 9.31 8.08 7.62
C LYS A 75 8.45 8.41 8.84
N ALA A 76 7.93 7.37 9.48
CA ALA A 76 7.18 7.42 10.74
C ALA A 76 7.75 6.39 11.74
N GLY A 77 7.17 6.32 12.94
CA GLY A 77 7.56 5.31 13.93
C GLY A 77 7.44 3.90 13.36
N ASP A 78 8.32 2.99 13.79
CA ASP A 78 8.33 1.58 13.36
C ASP A 78 6.95 0.94 13.60
N LEU A 79 6.46 1.04 14.84
CA LEU A 79 5.18 0.47 15.25
C LEU A 79 4.00 1.09 14.50
N GLU A 80 3.95 2.42 14.43
CA GLU A 80 2.90 3.17 13.71
C GLU A 80 2.82 2.75 12.23
N THR A 81 3.99 2.57 11.59
CA THR A 81 4.08 2.14 10.20
C THR A 81 3.54 0.72 10.04
N LEU A 82 3.95 -0.21 10.91
CA LEU A 82 3.51 -1.60 10.86
C LEU A 82 2.01 -1.74 11.16
N ILE A 83 1.45 -0.94 12.07
CA ILE A 83 0.01 -0.88 12.34
C ILE A 83 -0.75 -0.44 11.08
N ALA A 84 -0.34 0.66 10.45
CA ALA A 84 -1.00 1.14 9.23
C ALA A 84 -0.95 0.11 8.09
N ILE A 85 0.17 -0.62 7.96
CA ILE A 85 0.32 -1.68 6.96
C ILE A 85 -0.56 -2.89 7.28
N ARG A 86 -0.53 -3.38 8.52
CA ARG A 86 -1.41 -4.46 8.98
C ARG A 86 -2.87 -4.12 8.69
N ASP A 87 -3.27 -2.91 9.05
CA ASP A 87 -4.65 -2.45 8.92
C ASP A 87 -5.09 -2.35 7.46
N ALA A 88 -4.23 -1.87 6.57
CA ALA A 88 -4.48 -1.84 5.14
C ALA A 88 -4.59 -3.26 4.53
N VAL A 89 -3.73 -4.19 4.95
CA VAL A 89 -3.77 -5.58 4.50
C VAL A 89 -5.03 -6.29 5.01
N LYS A 90 -5.37 -6.12 6.29
CA LYS A 90 -6.62 -6.65 6.88
C LYS A 90 -7.89 -6.08 6.24
N ALA A 91 -7.82 -4.85 5.72
CA ALA A 91 -8.90 -4.25 4.93
C ALA A 91 -9.01 -4.84 3.50
N GLY A 92 -8.19 -5.81 3.13
CA GLY A 92 -8.18 -6.49 1.83
C GLY A 92 -7.05 -6.05 0.90
N GLY A 93 -6.22 -5.09 1.31
CA GLY A 93 -5.06 -4.68 0.53
C GLY A 93 -4.10 -5.85 0.29
N ALA A 94 -3.57 -5.95 -0.93
CA ALA A 94 -2.70 -7.05 -1.34
C ALA A 94 -1.26 -6.95 -0.79
N GLY A 95 -0.92 -5.85 -0.11
CA GLY A 95 0.37 -5.63 0.51
C GLY A 95 0.80 -4.16 0.50
N VAL A 96 2.11 -3.94 0.54
CA VAL A 96 2.70 -2.60 0.60
C VAL A 96 3.85 -2.45 -0.41
N CYS A 97 4.02 -1.24 -0.91
CA CYS A 97 5.22 -0.83 -1.65
C CYS A 97 5.98 0.25 -0.86
N VAL A 98 6.91 -0.19 -0.01
CA VAL A 98 7.73 0.70 0.84
C VAL A 98 9.00 1.14 0.13
N GLY A 99 9.42 2.38 0.37
CA GLY A 99 10.71 2.91 -0.08
C GLY A 99 11.43 3.59 1.09
N ARG A 100 11.35 4.93 1.14
CA ARG A 100 12.00 5.76 2.18
C ARG A 100 11.72 5.28 3.60
N ASN A 101 10.48 4.88 3.89
CA ASN A 101 10.07 4.40 5.21
C ASN A 101 10.67 3.02 5.61
N ALA A 102 11.46 2.38 4.73
CA ALA A 102 12.30 1.23 5.07
C ALA A 102 13.79 1.63 5.14
N PHE A 103 14.34 2.19 4.05
CA PHE A 103 15.79 2.41 3.95
C PHE A 103 16.32 3.62 4.74
N GLN A 104 15.46 4.51 5.25
CA GLN A 104 15.88 5.64 6.10
C GLN A 104 15.89 5.32 7.60
N ARG A 105 15.67 4.07 7.99
CA ARG A 105 15.79 3.61 9.38
C ARG A 105 17.24 3.26 9.71
N ASP A 106 17.57 3.26 11.00
CA ASP A 106 18.93 2.95 11.46
C ASP A 106 19.29 1.48 11.17
N ASN A 107 18.29 0.58 11.26
CA ASN A 107 18.41 -0.82 10.88
C ASN A 107 17.31 -1.20 9.87
N PRO A 108 17.49 -0.92 8.56
CA PRO A 108 16.51 -1.23 7.53
C PRO A 108 16.18 -2.72 7.43
N ARG A 109 17.18 -3.59 7.70
CA ARG A 109 17.01 -5.04 7.66
C ARG A 109 16.00 -5.50 8.70
N ALA A 110 16.20 -5.13 9.96
CA ALA A 110 15.30 -5.52 11.04
C ALA A 110 13.87 -5.06 10.80
N PHE A 111 13.70 -3.83 10.28
CA PHE A 111 12.37 -3.33 9.93
C PHE A 111 11.73 -4.10 8.77
N VAL A 112 12.47 -4.42 7.71
CA VAL A 112 11.95 -5.20 6.58
C VAL A 112 11.59 -6.62 7.01
N GLU A 113 12.36 -7.25 7.89
CA GLU A 113 12.03 -8.55 8.47
C GLU A 113 10.72 -8.50 9.27
N ALA A 114 10.55 -7.48 10.13
CA ALA A 114 9.30 -7.26 10.87
C ALA A 114 8.12 -7.00 9.92
N LEU A 115 8.34 -6.19 8.88
CA LEU A 115 7.35 -5.90 7.85
C LEU A 115 6.87 -7.16 7.13
N CYS A 116 7.80 -8.03 6.71
CA CYS A 116 7.46 -9.29 6.05
C CYS A 116 6.59 -10.17 6.96
N ARG A 117 6.90 -10.26 8.25
CA ARG A 117 6.11 -11.02 9.22
C ARG A 117 4.69 -10.47 9.39
N VAL A 118 4.53 -9.15 9.39
CA VAL A 118 3.21 -8.51 9.46
C VAL A 118 2.38 -8.77 8.20
N VAL A 119 2.99 -8.69 7.02
CA VAL A 119 2.29 -8.81 5.73
C VAL A 119 2.01 -10.27 5.34
N HIS A 120 2.96 -11.18 5.58
CA HIS A 120 2.89 -12.57 5.09
C HIS A 120 2.50 -13.58 6.16
N ASP A 121 2.83 -13.34 7.42
CA ASP A 121 2.60 -14.27 8.53
C ASP A 121 1.52 -13.78 9.50
N GLU A 122 0.86 -12.65 9.21
CA GLU A 122 -0.17 -12.01 10.03
C GLU A 122 0.24 -11.75 11.49
N VAL A 123 1.54 -11.62 11.76
CA VAL A 123 2.08 -11.34 13.09
C VAL A 123 1.66 -9.94 13.53
N ASP A 124 1.32 -9.77 14.80
CA ASP A 124 1.02 -8.43 15.33
C ASP A 124 2.29 -7.53 15.30
N PRO A 125 2.14 -6.24 14.91
CA PRO A 125 3.22 -5.26 14.85
C PRO A 125 4.14 -5.20 16.07
N GLU A 126 3.62 -5.33 17.29
CA GLU A 126 4.45 -5.28 18.50
C GLU A 126 5.34 -6.53 18.63
N GLU A 127 4.78 -7.72 18.41
CA GLU A 127 5.55 -8.96 18.36
C GLU A 127 6.53 -9.02 17.18
N ALA A 128 6.17 -8.43 16.04
CA ALA A 128 7.02 -8.38 14.87
C ALA A 128 8.32 -7.64 15.17
N LEU A 129 8.25 -6.51 15.88
CA LEU A 129 9.41 -5.70 16.24
C LEU A 129 10.32 -6.35 17.30
N LYS A 130 9.78 -7.15 18.22
CA LYS A 130 10.58 -7.81 19.26
C LYS A 130 11.55 -8.87 18.70
N GLY A 131 11.22 -9.46 17.55
CA GLY A 131 11.95 -10.59 16.96
C GLY A 131 13.08 -10.21 16.01
N CYS A 132 13.23 -8.94 15.67
CA CYS A 132 14.18 -8.47 14.65
C CYS A 132 15.28 -7.64 15.32
N ARG A 133 16.53 -8.12 15.28
CA ARG A 133 17.72 -7.46 15.84
C ARG A 133 18.76 -7.26 14.75
#